data_AF-A0A8D8IJ23-F1
#
_entry.id   AF-A0A8D8IJ23-F1
#
_cell.length_a   1.000
_cell.length_b   1.000
_cell.length_c   1.000
_cell.angle_alpha   90.00
_cell.angle_beta   90.00
_cell.angle_gamma   90.00
#
_symmetry.space_group_name_H-M   'P 1'
#
loop_
_entity.id
_entity.type
_entity.pdbx_description
1 polymer ?
#
loop_
_entity_poly.entity_id
_entity_poly.type
_entity_poly.pdbx_seq_one_letter_code
_entity_poly.pdbx_strand_id
1 'polypeptide(L)'
;LLPKSLLQSPSNSRSVFRRFRKVSRSVNRFRARAMSAPAVVAHTKRVCTLYKKALRNLEAWYDRRYIYRYHATILRARFDQHKAERDPAVIAQLVADGEREVFEKQHFQPKKFPMSPGGVAFEREVIPPDWVLDYWHPLEKAQYPEYFARREKRKEEYVTWWEKQYGKATATDSHHH
;
A
#
# COMPACT_ATOMS: atom_id res chain seq x y z
N LEU A 1 -6.84 61.39 20.58
CA LEU A 1 -6.38 60.86 21.89
C LEU A 1 -5.16 59.99 21.61
N LEU A 2 -3.97 60.50 21.98
CA LEU A 2 -2.65 59.90 21.79
C LEU A 2 -2.44 58.68 22.75
N PRO A 3 -1.24 58.08 22.86
CA PRO A 3 -0.58 57.16 21.92
C PRO A 3 -0.03 55.90 22.67
N LYS A 4 0.51 54.90 21.97
CA LYS A 4 1.48 53.95 22.57
C LYS A 4 2.62 53.78 21.55
N SER A 5 3.69 54.56 21.70
CA SER A 5 4.91 54.21 22.44
C SER A 5 5.67 53.10 21.70
N LEU A 6 6.67 53.48 20.90
CA LEU A 6 8.08 53.56 21.31
C LEU A 6 8.79 52.23 21.04
N LEU A 7 9.59 52.22 19.98
CA LEU A 7 10.78 51.41 19.69
C LEU A 7 11.32 52.08 18.40
N GLN A 8 12.57 52.52 18.22
CA GLN A 8 13.83 52.14 18.83
C GLN A 8 14.91 53.04 18.18
N SER A 9 15.96 53.41 18.90
CA SER A 9 17.29 53.68 18.33
C SER A 9 18.34 53.63 19.46
N PRO A 10 19.65 53.60 19.19
CA PRO A 10 20.38 52.70 18.31
C PRO A 10 21.61 52.11 19.06
N SER A 11 22.20 51.00 18.61
CA SER A 11 23.63 50.78 18.87
C SER A 11 24.26 49.83 17.87
N ASN A 12 25.29 50.37 17.23
CA ASN A 12 26.18 49.74 16.28
C ASN A 12 27.46 49.38 17.05
N SER A 13 27.86 48.11 17.06
CA SER A 13 29.23 47.72 17.38
C SER A 13 29.73 46.65 16.40
N ARG A 14 30.37 47.16 15.35
CA ARG A 14 31.55 46.68 14.63
C ARG A 14 32.12 45.29 14.99
N SER A 15 32.26 44.49 13.93
CA SER A 15 33.38 43.57 13.61
C SER A 15 33.57 42.38 14.57
N VAL A 16 34.04 41.20 14.16
CA VAL A 16 35.14 40.87 13.25
C VAL A 16 34.94 39.40 12.80
N PHE A 17 35.66 39.01 11.75
CA PHE A 17 36.00 37.64 11.35
C PHE A 17 35.04 36.91 10.39
N ARG A 18 35.31 37.17 9.11
CA ARG A 18 35.31 36.18 8.04
C ARG A 18 35.95 34.86 8.51
N ARG A 19 35.29 33.71 8.32
CA ARG A 19 35.83 32.58 7.55
C ARG A 19 34.88 31.39 7.44
N PHE A 20 34.95 30.74 6.28
CA PHE A 20 34.48 29.40 5.90
C PHE A 20 32.98 29.16 5.59
N ARG A 21 32.63 29.57 4.38
CA ARG A 21 32.21 28.71 3.24
C ARG A 21 31.27 27.52 3.59
N LYS A 22 29.97 27.75 3.31
CA LYS A 22 28.94 26.80 2.86
C LYS A 22 29.09 25.34 3.32
N VAL A 23 28.43 25.00 4.44
CA VAL A 23 27.86 23.67 4.62
C VAL A 23 26.65 23.59 3.69
N SER A 24 26.87 23.02 2.50
CA SER A 24 25.78 22.57 1.64
C SER A 24 24.99 21.52 2.43
N ARG A 25 23.78 21.87 2.84
CA ARG A 25 22.75 20.92 3.23
C ARG A 25 22.40 20.10 1.98
N SER A 26 23.23 19.09 1.67
CA SER A 26 22.81 18.05 0.75
C SER A 26 21.79 17.22 1.49
N VAL A 27 20.53 17.54 1.19
CA VAL A 27 19.33 16.86 1.64
C VAL A 27 19.49 15.39 1.31
N ASN A 28 19.74 14.58 2.34
CA ASN A 28 19.56 13.14 2.27
C ASN A 28 18.08 12.89 1.94
N ARG A 29 17.78 12.77 0.64
CA ARG A 29 16.55 12.16 0.16
C ARG A 29 16.67 10.65 0.34
N PHE A 30 16.74 10.22 1.60
CA PHE A 30 16.27 8.90 1.96
C PHE A 30 14.80 8.89 1.60
N ARG A 31 14.47 8.25 0.48
CA ARG A 31 13.12 7.75 0.26
C ARG A 31 12.91 6.63 1.27
N ALA A 32 12.65 7.00 2.53
CA ALA A 32 11.83 6.21 3.39
C ALA A 32 10.57 5.92 2.57
N ARG A 33 10.37 4.65 2.20
CA ARG A 33 9.07 4.21 1.73
C ARG A 33 8.16 4.33 2.94
N ALA A 34 7.60 5.52 3.11
CA ALA A 34 6.54 5.75 4.07
C ALA A 34 5.55 4.60 3.86
N MET A 35 5.31 3.82 4.91
CA MET A 35 4.03 3.16 5.08
C MET A 35 3.01 4.29 4.97
N SER A 36 2.47 4.48 3.76
CA SER A 36 1.55 5.57 3.51
C SER A 36 0.38 5.33 4.44
N ALA A 37 0.16 6.23 5.41
CA ALA A 37 -1.18 6.47 5.94
C ALA A 37 -2.13 6.39 4.75
N PRO A 38 -3.24 5.62 4.83
CA PRO A 38 -3.98 5.19 3.66
C PRO A 38 -4.20 6.39 2.75
N ALA A 39 -3.47 6.41 1.64
CA ALA A 39 -3.50 7.56 0.74
C ALA A 39 -4.96 7.80 0.42
N VAL A 40 -5.44 9.04 0.56
CA VAL A 40 -6.84 9.41 0.28
C VAL A 40 -7.24 8.68 -0.98
N VAL A 41 -8.12 7.68 -0.83
CA VAL A 41 -8.43 6.79 -1.93
C VAL A 41 -9.05 7.67 -3.00
N ALA A 42 -8.39 7.74 -4.17
CA ALA A 42 -8.89 8.50 -5.29
C ALA A 42 -10.37 8.17 -5.49
N HIS A 43 -11.21 9.20 -5.64
CA HIS A 43 -12.67 9.05 -5.65
C HIS A 43 -13.14 7.92 -6.60
N THR A 44 -12.54 7.83 -7.79
CA THR A 44 -12.81 6.78 -8.78
C THR A 44 -12.58 5.37 -8.23
N LYS A 45 -11.50 5.14 -7.47
CA LYS A 45 -11.21 3.85 -6.83
C LYS A 45 -12.25 3.52 -5.77
N ARG A 46 -12.73 4.52 -5.00
CA ARG A 46 -13.77 4.33 -3.99
C ARG A 46 -15.08 3.90 -4.64
N VAL A 47 -15.52 4.60 -5.69
CA VAL A 47 -16.73 4.24 -6.46
C VAL A 47 -16.61 2.86 -7.11
N CYS A 48 -15.48 2.56 -7.76
CA CYS A 48 -15.25 1.23 -8.35
C CYS A 48 -15.27 0.11 -7.29
N THR A 49 -14.74 0.38 -6.10
CA THR A 49 -14.76 -0.57 -4.99
C THR A 49 -16.19 -0.77 -4.46
N LEU A 50 -16.95 0.30 -4.28
CA LEU A 50 -18.36 0.25 -3.90
C LEU A 50 -19.18 -0.57 -4.90
N TYR A 51 -19.04 -0.28 -6.20
CA TYR A 51 -19.72 -1.02 -7.26
C TYR A 51 -19.37 -2.52 -7.25
N LYS A 52 -18.07 -2.86 -7.10
CA LYS A 52 -17.62 -4.25 -6.98
C LYS A 52 -18.22 -4.94 -5.75
N LYS A 53 -18.26 -4.27 -4.60
CA LYS A 53 -18.85 -4.80 -3.37
C LYS A 53 -20.35 -5.08 -3.55
N ALA A 54 -21.09 -4.13 -4.11
CA ALA A 54 -22.52 -4.26 -4.39
C ALA A 54 -22.80 -5.45 -5.33
N LEU A 55 -22.05 -5.60 -6.43
CA LEU A 55 -22.21 -6.74 -7.33
C LEU A 55 -21.92 -8.10 -6.67
N ARG A 56 -20.88 -8.19 -5.83
CA ARG A 56 -20.56 -9.43 -5.11
C ARG A 56 -21.62 -9.76 -4.05
N ASN A 57 -22.22 -8.74 -3.45
CA ASN A 57 -23.33 -8.92 -2.54
C ASN A 57 -24.59 -9.43 -3.27
N LEU A 58 -24.92 -8.88 -4.44
CA LEU A 58 -26.01 -9.38 -5.28
C LEU A 58 -25.78 -10.83 -5.71
N GLU A 59 -24.54 -11.20 -6.07
CA GLU A 59 -24.19 -12.57 -6.43
C GLU A 59 -24.28 -13.56 -5.24
N ALA A 60 -24.22 -13.07 -4.01
CA ALA A 60 -24.42 -13.88 -2.82
C ALA A 60 -25.91 -14.14 -2.54
N TRP A 61 -26.79 -13.17 -2.80
CA TRP A 61 -28.23 -13.31 -2.64
C TRP A 61 -28.90 -14.11 -3.76
N TYR A 62 -28.48 -13.91 -5.02
CA TYR A 62 -29.06 -14.58 -6.18
C TYR A 62 -28.18 -15.71 -6.66
N ASP A 63 -28.59 -16.94 -6.39
CA ASP A 63 -27.96 -18.18 -6.83
C ASP A 63 -28.02 -18.35 -8.37
N ARG A 64 -29.20 -18.09 -8.95
CA ARG A 64 -29.44 -18.29 -10.38
C ARG A 64 -28.84 -17.16 -11.22
N ARG A 65 -28.03 -17.54 -12.21
CA ARG A 65 -27.25 -16.60 -13.03
C ARG A 65 -28.10 -15.56 -13.77
N TYR A 66 -29.25 -15.94 -14.33
CA TYR A 66 -30.11 -15.04 -15.10
C TYR A 66 -30.77 -13.97 -14.22
N ILE A 67 -31.19 -14.34 -13.00
CA ILE A 67 -31.76 -13.40 -12.01
C ILE A 67 -30.69 -12.41 -11.57
N TYR A 68 -29.50 -12.91 -11.22
CA TYR A 68 -28.36 -12.06 -10.89
C TYR A 68 -28.04 -11.07 -12.01
N ARG A 69 -28.02 -11.50 -13.28
CA ARG A 69 -27.71 -10.63 -14.43
C ARG A 69 -28.72 -9.51 -14.58
N TYR A 70 -30.00 -9.80 -14.40
CA TYR A 70 -31.07 -8.79 -14.42
C TYR A 70 -30.87 -7.72 -13.33
N HIS A 71 -30.58 -8.14 -12.09
CA HIS A 71 -30.33 -7.16 -11.01
C HIS A 71 -29.00 -6.40 -11.20
N ALA A 72 -27.98 -7.04 -11.77
CA ALA A 72 -26.70 -6.40 -12.05
C ALA A 72 -26.82 -5.29 -13.11
N THR A 73 -27.68 -5.45 -14.14
CA THR A 73 -27.92 -4.40 -15.13
C THR A 73 -28.69 -3.23 -14.54
N ILE A 74 -29.69 -3.49 -13.68
CA ILE A 74 -30.39 -2.44 -12.92
C ILE A 74 -29.41 -1.66 -12.04
N LEU A 75 -28.54 -2.36 -11.30
CA LEU A 75 -27.52 -1.71 -10.48
C LEU A 75 -26.60 -0.85 -11.35
N ARG A 76 -26.13 -1.37 -12.49
CA ARG A 76 -25.27 -0.60 -13.41
C ARG A 76 -25.96 0.68 -13.90
N ALA A 77 -27.25 0.59 -14.27
CA ALA A 77 -28.03 1.74 -14.69
C ALA A 77 -28.13 2.82 -13.61
N ARG A 78 -28.34 2.43 -12.33
CA ARG A 78 -28.31 3.37 -11.19
C ARG A 78 -26.98 4.13 -11.07
N PHE A 79 -25.85 3.44 -11.25
CA PHE A 79 -24.54 4.08 -11.24
C PHE A 79 -24.32 4.99 -12.46
N ASP A 80 -24.85 4.62 -13.63
CA ASP A 80 -24.70 5.42 -14.84
C ASP A 80 -25.56 6.69 -14.84
N GLN A 81 -26.71 6.70 -14.14
CA GLN A 81 -27.54 7.90 -13.94
C GLN A 81 -26.76 9.04 -13.28
N HIS A 82 -25.91 8.74 -12.29
CA HIS A 82 -25.13 9.74 -11.55
C HIS A 82 -23.68 9.87 -12.02
N LYS A 83 -23.35 9.37 -13.21
CA LYS A 83 -21.97 9.40 -13.75
C LYS A 83 -21.51 10.81 -14.12
N ALA A 84 -22.43 11.70 -14.49
CA ALA A 84 -22.14 13.05 -14.98
C ALA A 84 -22.27 14.13 -13.90
N GLU A 85 -22.48 13.76 -12.64
CA GLU A 85 -22.57 14.69 -11.53
C GLU A 85 -21.23 15.40 -11.30
N ARG A 86 -21.29 16.72 -11.04
CA ARG A 86 -20.09 17.56 -10.85
C ARG A 86 -19.95 18.13 -9.45
N ASP A 87 -21.03 18.17 -8.68
CA ASP A 87 -21.01 18.72 -7.33
C ASP A 87 -20.33 17.74 -6.35
N PRO A 88 -19.16 18.09 -5.77
CA PRO A 88 -18.45 17.20 -4.85
C PRO A 88 -19.23 16.88 -3.58
N ALA A 89 -20.11 17.75 -3.10
CA ALA A 89 -20.90 17.51 -1.89
C ALA A 89 -21.95 16.42 -2.13
N VAL A 90 -22.68 16.52 -3.25
CA VAL A 90 -23.66 15.52 -3.68
C VAL A 90 -22.99 14.19 -3.97
N ILE A 91 -21.85 14.21 -4.66
CA ILE A 91 -21.07 12.99 -4.95
C ILE A 91 -20.65 12.28 -3.65
N ALA A 92 -20.19 13.02 -2.65
CA ALA A 92 -19.81 12.46 -1.36
C ALA A 92 -20.99 11.83 -0.63
N GLN A 93 -22.16 12.50 -0.66
CA GLN A 93 -23.40 11.98 -0.09
C GLN A 93 -23.86 10.69 -0.80
N LEU A 94 -23.90 10.67 -2.13
CA LEU A 94 -24.27 9.49 -2.92
C LEU A 94 -23.39 8.28 -2.63
N VAL A 95 -22.07 8.49 -2.48
CA VAL A 95 -21.15 7.41 -2.12
C VAL A 95 -21.39 6.93 -0.69
N ALA A 96 -21.61 7.85 0.26
CA ALA A 96 -21.89 7.49 1.66
C ALA A 96 -23.22 6.71 1.78
N ASP A 97 -24.27 7.16 1.09
CA ASP A 97 -25.56 6.50 1.05
C ASP A 97 -25.47 5.12 0.38
N GLY A 98 -24.69 5.00 -0.71
CA GLY A 98 -24.42 3.72 -1.36
C GLY A 98 -23.64 2.76 -0.47
N GLU A 99 -22.64 3.24 0.26
CA GLU A 99 -21.89 2.44 1.24
C GLU A 99 -22.79 1.96 2.39
N ARG A 100 -23.71 2.80 2.87
CA ARG A 100 -24.73 2.44 3.86
C ARG A 100 -25.70 1.40 3.32
N GLU A 101 -26.24 1.58 2.11
CA GLU A 101 -27.16 0.61 1.49
C GLU A 101 -26.51 -0.77 1.33
N VAL A 102 -25.24 -0.83 0.93
CA VAL A 102 -24.50 -2.09 0.79
C VAL A 102 -24.28 -2.77 2.13
N PHE A 103 -24.06 -2.00 3.20
CA PHE A 103 -23.90 -2.53 4.55
C PHE A 103 -25.22 -3.10 5.09
N GLU A 104 -26.32 -2.36 4.95
CA GLU A 104 -27.65 -2.79 5.43
C GLU A 104 -28.17 -4.03 4.70
N LYS A 105 -27.93 -4.11 3.38
CA LYS A 105 -28.39 -5.23 2.53
C LYS A 105 -27.36 -6.35 2.41
N GLN A 106 -26.33 -6.36 3.25
CA GLN A 106 -25.25 -7.33 3.14
C GLN A 106 -25.78 -8.75 3.42
N HIS A 107 -25.41 -9.70 2.56
CA HIS A 107 -25.71 -11.11 2.80
C HIS A 107 -24.98 -11.59 4.06
N PHE A 108 -25.68 -12.31 4.95
CA PHE A 108 -25.16 -12.78 6.24
C PHE A 108 -23.87 -13.62 6.08
N GLN A 109 -23.78 -14.40 5.00
CA GLN A 109 -22.58 -15.17 4.61
C GLN A 109 -22.13 -14.80 3.19
N PRO A 110 -21.27 -13.79 3.01
CA PRO A 110 -20.83 -13.37 1.67
C PRO A 110 -20.04 -14.46 0.95
N LYS A 111 -20.28 -14.65 -0.35
CA LYS A 111 -19.52 -15.58 -1.18
C LYS A 111 -18.07 -15.12 -1.33
N LYS A 112 -17.12 -15.95 -0.89
CA LYS A 112 -15.67 -15.76 -1.05
C LYS A 112 -15.10 -16.80 -2.01
N PHE A 113 -14.05 -16.42 -2.75
CA PHE A 113 -13.34 -17.39 -3.58
C PHE A 113 -12.48 -18.29 -2.70
N PRO A 114 -12.29 -19.57 -3.06
CA PRO A 114 -11.60 -20.53 -2.19
C PRO A 114 -10.23 -20.06 -1.71
N MET A 115 -9.39 -19.53 -2.63
CA MET A 115 -8.02 -19.08 -2.33
C MET A 115 -7.92 -17.61 -1.90
N SER A 116 -9.05 -16.89 -1.85
CA SER A 116 -9.04 -15.48 -1.40
C SER A 116 -9.12 -15.40 0.12
N PRO A 117 -8.65 -14.31 0.76
CA PRO A 117 -8.78 -14.14 2.20
C PRO A 117 -10.22 -14.35 2.70
N GLY A 118 -10.38 -15.23 3.69
CA GLY A 118 -11.69 -15.66 4.21
C GLY A 118 -12.43 -16.70 3.37
N GLY A 119 -11.78 -17.26 2.34
CA GLY A 119 -12.23 -18.43 1.60
C GLY A 119 -11.84 -19.74 2.29
N VAL A 120 -12.50 -20.83 1.89
CA VAL A 120 -12.34 -22.16 2.52
C VAL A 120 -10.94 -22.75 2.35
N ALA A 121 -10.22 -22.37 1.29
CA ALA A 121 -8.88 -22.89 0.98
C ALA A 121 -7.80 -21.79 1.10
N PHE A 122 -8.11 -20.68 1.78
CA PHE A 122 -7.15 -19.59 1.99
C PHE A 122 -5.98 -20.10 2.82
N GLU A 123 -4.76 -19.92 2.32
CA GLU A 123 -3.52 -20.37 2.99
C GLU A 123 -3.54 -21.85 3.41
N ARG A 124 -4.30 -22.69 2.70
CA ARG A 124 -4.37 -24.13 2.98
C ARG A 124 -3.02 -24.81 2.79
N GLU A 125 -2.23 -24.34 1.84
CA GLU A 125 -0.87 -24.80 1.60
C GLU A 125 0.11 -23.79 2.19
N VAL A 126 0.85 -24.24 3.20
CA VAL A 126 1.93 -23.44 3.79
C VAL A 126 3.20 -23.73 3.01
N ILE A 127 3.65 -22.75 2.23
CA ILE A 127 4.91 -22.84 1.50
C ILE A 127 6.03 -22.47 2.47
N PRO A 128 6.94 -23.40 2.83
CA PRO A 128 8.05 -23.10 3.71
C PRO A 128 8.98 -22.07 3.05
N PRO A 129 9.59 -21.17 3.82
CA PRO A 129 10.52 -20.20 3.25
C PRO A 129 11.79 -20.90 2.71
N ASP A 130 12.35 -20.36 1.63
CA ASP A 130 13.45 -21.01 0.89
C ASP A 130 14.68 -21.34 1.77
N TRP A 131 15.00 -20.48 2.74
CA TRP A 131 16.17 -20.64 3.61
C TRP A 131 16.12 -21.91 4.47
N VAL A 132 14.96 -22.56 4.63
CA VAL A 132 14.85 -23.85 5.36
C VAL A 132 15.75 -24.92 4.75
N LEU A 133 15.95 -24.89 3.43
CA LEU A 133 16.79 -25.83 2.71
C LEU A 133 18.29 -25.69 3.01
N ASP A 134 18.72 -24.57 3.60
CA ASP A 134 20.11 -24.38 4.02
C ASP A 134 20.47 -25.25 5.24
N TYR A 135 19.48 -25.59 6.06
CA TYR A 135 19.65 -26.39 7.29
C TYR A 135 19.65 -27.90 7.05
N TRP A 136 19.40 -28.37 5.83
CA TRP A 136 19.38 -29.81 5.51
C TRP A 136 20.73 -30.48 5.74
N HIS A 137 20.70 -31.75 6.13
CA HIS A 137 21.93 -32.52 6.37
C HIS A 137 22.68 -32.74 5.03
N PRO A 138 24.02 -32.72 4.98
CA PRO A 138 24.77 -32.88 3.74
C PRO A 138 24.40 -34.14 2.92
N LEU A 139 24.05 -35.24 3.60
CA LEU A 139 23.58 -36.47 2.93
C LEU A 139 22.24 -36.28 2.20
N GLU A 140 21.32 -35.49 2.76
CA GLU A 140 20.03 -35.17 2.13
C GLU A 140 20.23 -34.23 0.94
N LYS A 141 21.19 -33.30 1.04
CA LYS A 141 21.57 -32.42 -0.07
C LYS A 141 22.24 -33.20 -1.21
N ALA A 142 23.06 -34.20 -0.87
CA ALA A 142 23.74 -35.04 -1.84
C ALA A 142 22.78 -35.87 -2.71
N GLN A 143 21.56 -36.11 -2.25
CA GLN A 143 20.50 -36.74 -3.05
C GLN A 143 20.06 -35.88 -4.24
N TYR A 144 20.21 -34.55 -4.16
CA TYR A 144 19.74 -33.59 -5.18
C TYR A 144 20.87 -32.66 -5.67
N PRO A 145 21.95 -33.21 -6.26
CA PRO A 145 23.17 -32.44 -6.56
C PRO A 145 22.93 -31.28 -7.53
N GLU A 146 22.17 -31.51 -8.60
CA GLU A 146 21.83 -30.50 -9.62
C GLU A 146 21.00 -29.34 -9.05
N TYR A 147 20.08 -29.65 -8.14
CA TYR A 147 19.21 -28.63 -7.53
C TYR A 147 20.03 -27.69 -6.64
N PHE A 148 20.86 -28.24 -5.75
CA PHE A 148 21.69 -27.45 -4.83
C PHE A 148 22.80 -26.68 -5.57
N ALA A 149 23.42 -27.26 -6.61
CA ALA A 149 24.39 -26.54 -7.44
C ALA A 149 23.78 -25.32 -8.13
N ARG A 150 22.56 -25.44 -8.67
CA ARG A 150 21.82 -24.31 -9.26
C ARG A 150 21.37 -23.28 -8.22
N ARG A 151 21.16 -23.71 -6.97
CA ARG A 151 20.72 -22.83 -5.88
C ARG A 151 21.86 -21.96 -5.38
N GLU A 152 23.05 -22.51 -5.19
CA GLU A 152 24.23 -21.73 -4.78
C GLU A 152 24.58 -20.64 -5.80
N LYS A 153 24.52 -20.95 -7.11
CA LYS A 153 24.67 -19.93 -8.17
C LYS A 153 23.65 -18.78 -8.02
N ARG A 154 22.38 -19.10 -7.75
CA ARG A 154 21.34 -18.08 -7.53
C ARG A 154 21.57 -17.25 -6.26
N LYS A 155 22.16 -17.83 -5.21
CA LYS A 155 22.53 -17.10 -3.98
C LYS A 155 23.64 -16.10 -4.27
N GLU A 156 24.66 -16.50 -5.03
CA GLU A 156 25.74 -15.62 -5.48
C GLU A 156 25.21 -14.47 -6.35
N GLU A 157 24.34 -14.77 -7.33
CA GLU A 157 23.66 -13.78 -8.16
C GLU A 157 22.86 -12.78 -7.32
N TYR A 158 22.15 -13.24 -6.29
CA TYR A 158 21.40 -12.37 -5.39
C TYR A 158 22.32 -11.44 -4.58
N VAL A 159 23.43 -11.95 -4.05
CA VAL A 159 24.41 -11.15 -3.30
C VAL A 159 25.04 -10.09 -4.20
N THR A 160 25.48 -10.46 -5.41
CA THR A 160 26.06 -9.50 -6.36
C THR A 160 25.05 -8.43 -6.78
N TRP A 161 23.79 -8.80 -7.01
CA TRP A 161 22.71 -7.86 -7.29
C TRP A 161 22.45 -6.92 -6.10
N TRP A 162 22.41 -7.45 -4.88
CA TRP A 162 22.19 -6.67 -3.65
C TRP A 162 23.30 -5.65 -3.42
N GLU A 163 24.56 -6.08 -3.48
CA GLU A 163 25.73 -5.21 -3.35
C GLU A 163 25.73 -4.09 -4.40
N LYS A 164 25.26 -4.40 -5.61
CA LYS A 164 25.12 -3.40 -6.69
C LYS A 164 24.01 -2.39 -6.42
N GLN A 165 22.87 -2.81 -5.85
CA GLN A 165 21.74 -1.92 -5.58
C GLN A 165 21.93 -1.04 -4.35
N TYR A 166 22.47 -1.62 -3.27
CA TYR A 166 22.51 -1.00 -1.96
C TYR A 166 23.93 -0.68 -1.46
N GLY A 167 24.97 -1.11 -2.17
CA GLY A 167 26.35 -1.00 -1.73
C GLY A 167 26.73 -2.09 -0.72
N LYS A 168 28.02 -2.17 -0.39
CA LYS A 168 28.50 -3.02 0.71
C LYS A 168 28.21 -2.32 2.03
N ALA A 169 27.72 -3.07 3.02
CA ALA A 169 27.48 -2.54 4.36
C ALA A 169 28.79 -1.96 4.91
N THR A 170 28.76 -0.70 5.32
CA THR A 170 29.91 -0.05 5.96
C THR A 170 29.90 -0.39 7.45
N ALA A 171 31.08 -0.46 8.08
CA ALA A 171 31.19 -0.77 9.52
C ALA A 171 30.45 0.23 10.44
N THR A 172 30.01 1.36 9.89
CA THR A 172 29.23 2.40 10.58
C THR A 172 27.72 2.15 10.61
N ASP A 173 27.19 1.23 9.79
CA ASP A 173 25.74 0.98 9.68
C ASP A 173 25.19 -0.01 10.74
N SER A 174 26.08 -0.64 11.54
CA SER A 174 25.73 -1.70 12.50
C SER A 174 25.14 -1.22 13.83
N HIS A 175 24.83 0.07 13.99
CA HIS A 175 24.51 0.68 15.30
C HIS A 175 23.08 1.25 15.47
N HIS A 176 22.14 0.96 14.58
CA HIS A 176 20.77 1.44 14.73
C HIS A 176 19.81 0.30 15.11
N HIS A 177 19.48 0.23 16.40
CA HIS A 177 18.28 -0.44 16.93
C HIS A 177 17.06 0.45 16.76
#